data_AF-A0A936VLX5-F1
#
_entry.id   AF-A0A936VLX5-F1
#
_cell.length_a   1.000
_cell.length_b   1.000
_cell.length_c   1.000
_cell.angle_alpha   90.00
_cell.angle_beta   90.00
_cell.angle_gamma   90.00
#
_symmetry.space_group_name_H-M   'P 1'
#
loop_
_entity.id
_entity.type
_entity.pdbx_description
1 polymer ?
#
loop_
_entity_poly.entity_id
_entity_poly.type
_entity_poly.pdbx_seq_one_letter_code
_entity_poly.pdbx_strand_id
1 'polypeptide(L)'
;MLSIRYWLATHPRNPYWRWLRRRAVARQRGRCAVCGGRLGRRFQAHHLTYARLGHERLNDIQAVHPRCHPIADARRRSQQS
;
A
#
# COMPACT_ATOMS: atom_id res chain seq x y z
N MET A 1 -13.18 10.97 -4.46
CA MET A 1 -14.02 10.28 -3.45
C MET A 1 -13.55 8.84 -3.31
N LEU A 2 -13.19 8.40 -2.11
CA LEU A 2 -12.93 6.99 -1.83
C LEU A 2 -14.29 6.29 -1.67
N SER A 3 -14.55 5.24 -2.46
CA SER A 3 -15.85 4.57 -2.48
C SER A 3 -16.04 3.62 -1.28
N ILE A 4 -17.28 3.20 -1.02
CA ILE A 4 -17.58 2.13 -0.04
C ILE A 4 -16.72 0.88 -0.29
N ARG A 5 -16.51 0.52 -1.57
CA ARG A 5 -15.65 -0.60 -1.96
C ARG A 5 -14.21 -0.43 -1.49
N TYR A 6 -13.67 0.79 -1.58
CA TYR A 6 -12.34 1.10 -1.05
C TYR A 6 -12.27 0.90 0.46
N TRP A 7 -13.28 1.39 1.18
CA TRP A 7 -13.34 1.27 2.63
C TRP A 7 -13.41 -0.19 3.10
N LEU A 8 -14.23 -1.01 2.44
CA LEU A 8 -14.34 -2.44 2.74
C LEU A 8 -13.04 -3.20 2.42
N ALA A 9 -12.44 -2.93 1.27
CA ALA A 9 -11.19 -3.56 0.84
C ALA A 9 -10.01 -3.20 1.75
N THR A 10 -9.95 -1.96 2.24
CA THR A 10 -8.84 -1.45 3.07
C THR A 10 -9.14 -1.45 4.57
N HIS A 11 -10.26 -2.06 4.98
CA HIS A 11 -10.69 -2.05 6.38
C HIS A 11 -9.71 -2.84 7.27
N PRO A 12 -9.31 -2.35 8.46
CA PRO A 12 -8.38 -3.07 9.35
C PRO A 12 -8.86 -4.45 9.82
N ARG A 13 -10.18 -4.70 9.82
CA ARG A 13 -10.76 -6.01 10.16
C ARG A 13 -10.80 -6.98 8.98
N ASN A 14 -10.56 -6.52 7.74
CA ASN A 14 -10.47 -7.39 6.58
C ASN A 14 -9.20 -8.26 6.70
N PRO A 15 -9.32 -9.60 6.83
CA PRO A 15 -8.17 -10.49 7.02
C PRO A 15 -7.27 -10.53 5.79
N TYR A 16 -7.84 -10.43 4.58
CA TYR A 16 -7.10 -10.39 3.33
C TYR A 16 -6.20 -9.16 3.26
N TRP A 17 -6.77 -7.99 3.57
CA TRP A 17 -6.01 -6.74 3.64
C TRP A 17 -4.88 -6.80 4.67
N ARG A 18 -5.17 -7.32 5.87
CA ARG A 18 -4.16 -7.48 6.91
C ARG A 18 -3.02 -8.40 6.47
N TRP A 19 -3.34 -9.48 5.77
CA TRP A 19 -2.35 -10.39 5.21
C TRP A 19 -1.50 -9.70 4.12
N LEU A 20 -2.13 -9.00 3.17
CA LEU A 20 -1.44 -8.24 2.11
C LEU A 20 -0.46 -7.22 2.71
N ARG A 21 -0.90 -6.44 3.70
CA ARG A 21 -0.05 -5.44 4.37
C ARG A 21 1.23 -6.04 4.94
N ARG A 22 1.12 -7.18 5.63
CA ARG A 22 2.29 -7.85 6.22
C ARG A 22 3.19 -8.44 5.14
N ARG A 23 2.61 -9.05 4.11
CA ARG A 23 3.36 -9.62 2.98
C ARG A 23 4.09 -8.53 2.20
N ALA A 24 3.52 -7.34 2.04
CA ALA A 24 4.19 -6.23 1.36
C ALA A 24 5.45 -5.80 2.12
N VAL A 25 5.37 -5.69 3.45
CA VAL A 25 6.56 -5.42 4.30
C VAL A 25 7.59 -6.53 4.17
N ALA A 26 7.17 -7.80 4.24
CA ALA A 26 8.07 -8.95 4.13
C ALA A 26 8.78 -9.00 2.76
N ARG A 27 8.02 -8.80 1.66
CA ARG A 27 8.54 -8.73 0.29
C ARG A 27 9.59 -7.63 0.15
N GLN A 28 9.38 -6.50 0.82
CA GLN A 28 10.32 -5.38 0.84
C GLN A 28 11.43 -5.52 1.90
N ARG A 29 11.57 -6.69 2.54
CA ARG A 29 12.57 -6.94 3.58
C ARG A 29 12.52 -5.92 4.72
N GLY A 30 11.31 -5.44 5.05
CA GLY A 30 11.11 -4.42 6.08
C GLY A 30 11.62 -3.04 5.69
N ARG A 31 11.73 -2.70 4.40
CA ARG A 31 12.20 -1.40 3.91
C ARG A 31 11.11 -0.64 3.17
N CYS A 32 11.15 0.68 3.22
CA CYS A 32 10.23 1.57 2.52
C CYS A 32 10.48 1.51 1.01
N ALA A 33 9.43 1.33 0.22
CA ALA A 33 9.54 1.28 -1.24
C ALA A 33 9.96 2.61 -1.89
N VAL A 34 9.85 3.72 -1.15
CA VAL A 34 10.18 5.05 -1.67
C VAL A 34 11.62 5.45 -1.35
N CYS A 35 12.02 5.36 -0.08
CA CYS A 35 13.31 5.85 0.40
C CYS A 35 14.32 4.76 0.81
N GLY A 36 13.92 3.48 0.78
CA GLY A 36 14.77 2.36 1.18
C GLY A 36 15.02 2.22 2.70
N GLY A 37 14.66 3.22 3.51
CA GLY A 37 14.82 3.19 4.96
C GLY A 37 14.00 2.09 5.65
N ARG A 38 14.44 1.62 6.82
CA ARG A 38 13.76 0.57 7.59
C ARG A 38 12.35 1.01 8.01
N LEU A 39 11.37 0.15 7.76
CA LEU A 39 10.00 0.29 8.25
C LEU A 39 9.96 -0.18 9.71
N GLY A 40 9.50 0.70 10.59
CA GLY A 40 9.23 0.36 11.99
C GLY A 40 7.81 -0.16 12.18
N ARG A 41 7.33 -0.11 13.43
CA ARG A 41 5.93 -0.45 13.78
C ARG A 41 4.89 0.43 13.08
N ARG A 42 5.27 1.64 12.68
CA ARG A 42 4.42 2.61 11.98
C ARG A 42 4.74 2.61 10.49
N PHE A 43 3.89 1.96 9.69
CA PHE A 43 3.94 1.97 8.24
C PHE A 43 2.52 1.99 7.64
N GLN A 44 2.43 2.45 6.40
CA GLN A 44 1.20 2.45 5.61
C GLN A 44 1.38 1.55 4.38
N ALA A 45 0.28 0.97 3.93
CA ALA A 45 0.22 0.22 2.69
C ALA A 45 -0.40 1.12 1.63
N HIS A 46 0.38 1.39 0.59
CA HIS A 46 0.04 2.27 -0.51
C HIS A 46 -0.32 1.43 -1.73
N HIS A 47 -1.44 1.76 -2.38
CA HIS A 47 -1.89 1.11 -3.60
C HIS A 47 -1.20 1.73 -4.81
N LEU A 48 -0.50 0.91 -5.60
CA LEU A 48 0.07 1.29 -6.89
C LEU A 48 -0.99 1.35 -7.99
N THR A 49 -2.06 0.57 -7.88
CA THR A 49 -3.20 0.59 -8.80
C THR A 49 -4.49 0.24 -8.06
N TYR A 50 -5.61 0.76 -8.57
CA TYR A 50 -6.96 0.45 -8.08
C TYR A 50 -7.73 -0.50 -9.01
N ALA A 51 -7.11 -1.00 -10.08
CA ALA A 51 -7.75 -1.86 -11.07
C ALA A 51 -8.32 -3.17 -10.48
N ARG A 52 -7.79 -3.62 -9.33
CA ARG A 52 -8.17 -4.87 -8.64
C ARG A 52 -8.65 -4.62 -7.20
N LEU A 53 -9.28 -3.48 -6.93
CA LEU A 53 -9.75 -3.14 -5.59
C LEU A 53 -10.70 -4.22 -5.02
N GLY A 54 -10.35 -4.76 -3.85
CA GLY A 54 -10.99 -5.91 -3.19
C GLY A 54 -10.36 -7.27 -3.51
N HIS A 55 -9.55 -7.35 -4.55
CA HIS A 55 -8.85 -8.57 -5.02
C HIS A 55 -7.37 -8.21 -5.33
N GLU A 56 -6.79 -7.32 -4.53
CA GLU A 56 -5.49 -6.70 -4.80
C GLU A 56 -4.39 -7.76 -4.80
N ARG A 57 -3.48 -7.72 -5.77
CA ARG A 57 -2.30 -8.58 -5.75
C ARG A 57 -1.24 -7.99 -4.82
N LEU A 58 -0.30 -8.84 -4.38
CA LEU A 58 0.81 -8.37 -3.56
C LEU A 58 1.66 -7.27 -4.24
N ASN A 59 1.73 -7.30 -5.57
CA ASN A 59 2.45 -6.30 -6.37
C ASN A 59 1.64 -5.01 -6.59
N ASP A 60 0.36 -5.00 -6.21
CA ASP A 60 -0.45 -3.78 -6.25
C ASP A 60 -0.22 -2.92 -5.01
N ILE A 61 0.45 -3.47 -4.01
CA ILE A 61 0.66 -2.84 -2.71
C ILE A 61 2.15 -2.70 -2.42
N GLN A 62 2.51 -1.54 -1.90
CA GLN A 62 3.83 -1.29 -1.35
C GLN A 62 3.72 -0.74 0.08
N ALA A 63 4.66 -1.12 0.93
CA ALA A 63 4.77 -0.59 2.28
C ALA A 63 5.67 0.66 2.30
N VAL A 64 5.18 1.74 2.90
CA VAL A 64 5.87 3.03 2.94
C VAL A 64 5.78 3.64 4.33
N HIS A 65 6.70 4.54 4.64
CA HIS A 65 6.53 5.43 5.80
C HIS A 65 5.37 6.40 5.54
N PRO A 66 4.66 6.85 6.59
CA PRO A 66 3.64 7.90 6.45
C PRO A 66 4.16 9.15 5.72
N ARG A 67 5.38 9.60 6.05
CA ARG A 67 6.04 10.74 5.38
C ARG A 67 6.36 10.51 3.90
N CYS A 68 6.52 9.26 3.48
CA CYS A 68 6.84 8.89 2.11
C CYS A 68 5.58 8.61 1.28
N HIS A 69 4.42 8.47 1.92
CA HIS A 69 3.17 8.17 1.25
C HIS A 69 2.78 9.24 0.21
N PRO A 70 2.89 10.56 0.47
CA PRO A 70 2.58 11.58 -0.53
C PRO A 70 3.46 11.49 -1.79
N ILE A 71 4.72 11.09 -1.63
CA ILE A 71 5.66 10.90 -2.76
C ILE A 71 5.21 9.70 -3.60
N ALA A 72 4.79 8.61 -2.95
CA ALA A 72 4.23 7.45 -3.63
C ALA A 72 2.94 7.81 -4.40
N ASP A 73 2.05 8.60 -3.79
CA ASP A 73 0.85 9.13 -4.46
C ASP A 73 1.20 9.96 -5.70
N ALA A 74 2.20 10.83 -5.61
CA ALA A 74 2.67 11.62 -6.75
C ALA A 74 3.21 10.73 -7.87
N ARG A 75 4.08 9.76 -7.55
CA ARG A 75 4.63 8.79 -8.52
C ARG A 75 3.53 8.02 -9.25
N ARG A 76 2.50 7.54 -8.53
CA ARG A 76 1.37 6.82 -9.12
C ARG A 76 0.60 7.69 -10.12
N ARG A 77 0.35 8.96 -9.79
CA ARG A 77 -0.34 9.90 -10.69
C ARG A 77 0.47 10.15 -11.96
N SER A 78 1.79 10.31 -11.84
CA SER A 78 2.68 10.53 -12.98
C SER A 78 2.86 9.31 -13.89
N GLN A 79 2.59 8.09 -13.42
CA GLN A 79 2.67 6.86 -14.23
C GLN A 79 1.34 6.50 -14.91
N GLN A 80 0.30 7.33 -14.75
CA GLN A 80 -1.02 7.15 -15.37
C GLN A 80 -1.20 7.99 -16.64
N SER A 81 -0.11 8.55 -17.19
CA SER A 81 -0.03 9.24 -18.48
C SER A 81 0.48 8.34 -19.58
#